data_AF-A0A6F8XIX3-F1
#
_entry.id   AF-A0A6F8XIX3-F1
#
_cell.length_a   1.000
_cell.length_b   1.000
_cell.length_c   1.000
_cell.angle_alpha   90.00
_cell.angle_beta   90.00
_cell.angle_gamma   90.00
#
_symmetry.space_group_name_H-M   'P 1'
#
loop_
_entity.id
_entity.type
_entity.pdbx_description
1 polymer ?
#
loop_
_entity_poly.entity_id
_entity_poly.type
_entity_poly.pdbx_seq_one_letter_code
_entity_poly.pdbx_strand_id
1 'polypeptide(L)'
;MRLKLLPALAVAAALAAGVGGAAWWSHHRADQRESAVRQSLAAATPAAKAIFSYDYRTFDTSVANGRLFVTGGFADEYAQTTSALKETAVKEQAVVVAEVSATGVVTAAGDEVELLLYLNQYRRNVNTAGEKVDQNRVVLTMVPVDGEWKVAKAAAI
;
A
#
# COMPACT_ATOMS: atom_id res chain seq x y z
N MET A 1 -2.35 -49.57 -39.95
CA MET A 1 -1.67 -48.97 -38.77
C MET A 1 -1.63 -47.44 -38.75
N ARG A 2 -1.83 -46.72 -39.87
CA ARG A 2 -1.76 -45.24 -39.92
C ARG A 2 -2.96 -44.51 -39.29
N LEU A 3 -4.14 -45.13 -39.22
CA LEU A 3 -5.37 -44.49 -38.73
C LEU A 3 -5.42 -44.27 -37.21
N LYS A 4 -4.65 -45.03 -36.42
CA LYS A 4 -4.57 -44.91 -34.94
C LYS A 4 -3.55 -43.87 -34.46
N LEU A 5 -2.66 -43.40 -35.34
CA LEU A 5 -1.62 -42.42 -34.99
C LEU A 5 -2.18 -40.99 -34.91
N LEU A 6 -3.14 -40.66 -35.77
CA LEU A 6 -3.82 -39.36 -35.79
C LEU A 6 -4.51 -39.00 -34.46
N PRO A 7 -5.37 -39.85 -33.85
CA PRO A 7 -6.00 -39.53 -32.58
C PRO A 7 -4.99 -39.47 -31.42
N ALA A 8 -3.97 -40.34 -31.42
CA ALA A 8 -2.92 -40.31 -30.40
C ALA A 8 -2.08 -39.01 -30.45
N LEU A 9 -1.75 -38.55 -31.66
CA LEU A 9 -1.04 -37.29 -31.86
C LEU A 9 -1.91 -36.08 -31.46
N ALA A 10 -3.21 -36.11 -31.75
CA ALA A 10 -4.14 -35.06 -31.35
C ALA A 10 -4.27 -34.95 -29.82
N VAL A 11 -4.35 -36.10 -29.12
CA VAL A 11 -4.36 -36.13 -27.65
C VAL A 11 -3.03 -35.62 -27.09
N ALA A 12 -1.90 -36.03 -27.64
CA ALA A 12 -0.58 -35.55 -27.19
C ALA A 12 -0.43 -34.03 -27.41
N ALA A 13 -0.89 -33.50 -28.53
CA ALA A 13 -0.88 -32.06 -28.81
C ALA A 13 -1.80 -31.29 -27.85
N ALA A 14 -3.00 -31.80 -27.56
CA ALA A 14 -3.91 -31.19 -26.60
C ALA A 14 -3.33 -31.18 -25.18
N LEU A 15 -2.66 -32.26 -24.76
CA LEU A 15 -1.96 -32.33 -23.48
C LEU A 15 -0.79 -31.34 -23.41
N ALA A 16 0.03 -31.26 -24.47
CA ALA A 16 1.14 -30.31 -24.55
C ALA A 16 0.65 -28.85 -24.50
N ALA A 17 -0.44 -28.53 -25.22
CA ALA A 17 -1.06 -27.22 -25.18
C ALA A 17 -1.66 -26.90 -23.80
N GLY A 18 -2.29 -27.88 -23.14
CA GLY A 18 -2.81 -27.72 -21.79
C GLY A 18 -1.72 -27.44 -20.75
N VAL A 19 -0.61 -28.21 -20.79
CA VAL A 19 0.54 -28.01 -19.90
C VAL A 19 1.23 -26.68 -20.20
N GLY A 20 1.48 -26.37 -21.47
CA GLY A 20 2.10 -25.11 -21.89
C GLY A 20 1.26 -23.89 -21.50
N GLY A 21 -0.05 -23.96 -21.69
CA GLY A 21 -0.99 -22.92 -21.28
C GLY A 21 -1.03 -22.71 -19.76
N ALA A 22 -1.06 -23.80 -18.99
CA ALA A 22 -1.03 -23.73 -17.53
C ALA A 22 0.28 -23.14 -17.00
N ALA A 23 1.42 -23.54 -17.58
CA ALA A 23 2.74 -23.02 -17.22
C ALA A 23 2.90 -21.53 -17.59
N TRP A 24 2.42 -21.13 -18.76
CA TRP A 24 2.42 -19.72 -19.14
C TRP A 24 1.54 -18.88 -18.23
N TRP A 25 0.35 -19.37 -17.89
CA TRP A 25 -0.56 -18.68 -16.98
C TRP A 25 0.01 -18.53 -15.57
N SER A 26 0.64 -19.58 -15.03
CA SER A 26 1.25 -19.53 -13.70
C SER A 26 2.45 -18.57 -13.66
N HIS A 27 3.30 -18.58 -14.69
CA HIS A 27 4.42 -17.65 -14.82
C HIS A 27 3.93 -16.20 -14.88
N HIS A 28 2.94 -15.93 -15.73
CA HIS A 28 2.42 -14.57 -15.90
C HIS A 28 1.78 -14.03 -14.61
N ARG A 29 1.07 -14.89 -13.85
CA ARG A 29 0.54 -14.54 -12.52
C ARG A 29 1.63 -14.27 -11.49
N ALA A 30 2.71 -15.04 -11.51
CA ALA A 30 3.85 -14.82 -10.63
C ALA A 30 4.52 -13.46 -10.92
N ASP A 31 4.75 -13.14 -12.20
CA ASP A 31 5.34 -11.87 -12.63
C ASP A 31 4.46 -10.67 -12.22
N GLN A 32 3.15 -10.78 -12.43
CA GLN A 32 2.19 -9.75 -12.03
C GLN A 32 2.25 -9.51 -10.52
N ARG A 33 2.25 -10.58 -9.72
CA ARG A 33 2.34 -10.49 -8.26
C ARG A 33 3.66 -9.87 -7.80
N GLU A 34 4.77 -10.27 -8.38
CA GLU A 34 6.08 -9.71 -8.04
C GLU A 34 6.17 -8.22 -8.40
N SER A 35 5.62 -7.83 -9.55
CA SER A 35 5.51 -6.43 -9.96
C SER A 35 4.65 -5.62 -8.99
N ALA A 36 3.48 -6.13 -8.62
CA ALA A 36 2.58 -5.50 -7.67
C ALA A 36 3.24 -5.28 -6.30
N VAL A 37 3.95 -6.31 -5.80
CA VAL A 37 4.70 -6.21 -4.54
C VAL A 37 5.79 -5.15 -4.63
N ARG A 38 6.62 -5.15 -5.67
CA ARG A 38 7.68 -4.13 -5.84
C ARG A 38 7.11 -2.72 -5.87
N GLN A 39 6.10 -2.50 -6.69
CA GLN A 39 5.55 -1.17 -6.92
C GLN A 39 4.81 -0.64 -5.69
N SER A 40 4.03 -1.49 -5.01
CA SER A 40 3.37 -1.12 -3.76
C SER A 40 4.39 -0.82 -2.65
N LEU A 41 5.44 -1.64 -2.48
CA LEU A 41 6.52 -1.35 -1.53
C LEU A 41 7.21 -0.01 -1.80
N ALA A 42 7.44 0.33 -3.07
CA ALA A 42 8.03 1.61 -3.46
C ALA A 42 7.13 2.80 -3.11
N ALA A 43 5.81 2.64 -3.21
CA ALA A 43 4.83 3.66 -2.89
C ALA A 43 4.48 3.74 -1.39
N ALA A 44 4.63 2.64 -0.64
CA ALA A 44 4.20 2.54 0.75
C ALA A 44 4.91 3.52 1.69
N THR A 45 6.24 3.63 1.57
CA THR A 45 7.04 4.53 2.42
C THR A 45 6.66 6.01 2.21
N PRO A 46 6.65 6.56 0.98
CA PRO A 46 6.23 7.94 0.77
C PRO A 46 4.76 8.16 1.16
N ALA A 47 3.87 7.20 0.89
CA ALA A 47 2.47 7.27 1.31
C ALA A 47 2.35 7.39 2.83
N ALA A 48 2.99 6.50 3.59
CA ALA A 48 2.96 6.52 5.05
C ALA A 48 3.52 7.84 5.61
N LYS A 49 4.64 8.32 5.05
CA LYS A 49 5.22 9.61 5.45
C LYS A 49 4.23 10.76 5.23
N ALA A 50 3.55 10.80 4.09
CA ALA A 50 2.61 11.87 3.77
C ALA A 50 1.31 11.79 4.59
N ILE A 51 0.79 10.57 4.82
CA ILE A 51 -0.48 10.35 5.55
C ILE A 51 -0.29 10.60 7.06
N PHE A 52 0.83 10.17 7.63
CA PHE A 52 1.06 10.16 9.09
C PHE A 52 1.94 11.31 9.59
N SER A 53 2.25 12.31 8.76
CA SER A 53 2.99 13.51 9.16
C SER A 53 2.15 14.76 8.94
N TYR A 54 2.31 15.74 9.82
CA TYR A 54 1.77 17.08 9.61
C TYR A 54 2.56 18.13 10.38
N ASP A 55 2.45 19.37 9.93
CA ASP A 55 2.97 20.54 10.61
C ASP A 55 1.85 21.55 10.77
N TYR A 56 1.55 22.00 12.00
CA TYR A 56 0.48 22.96 12.23
C TYR A 56 0.62 24.26 11.40
N ARG A 57 1.85 24.66 11.05
CA ARG A 57 2.12 25.88 10.27
C ARG A 57 1.68 25.76 8.82
N THR A 58 1.67 24.54 8.29
CA THR A 58 1.36 24.21 6.90
C THR A 58 0.36 23.07 6.83
N PHE A 59 -0.57 22.99 7.79
CA PHE A 59 -1.39 21.81 8.01
C PHE A 59 -2.19 21.42 6.76
N ASP A 60 -2.79 22.40 6.09
CA ASP A 60 -3.58 22.17 4.88
C ASP A 60 -2.71 21.61 3.73
N THR A 61 -1.46 22.06 3.61
CA THR A 61 -0.50 21.51 2.65
C THR A 61 -0.10 20.08 3.01
N SER A 62 0.14 19.79 4.29
CA SER A 62 0.42 18.43 4.77
C SER A 62 -0.73 17.48 4.43
N VAL A 63 -1.98 17.90 4.68
CA VAL A 63 -3.18 17.12 4.37
C VAL A 63 -3.36 16.94 2.86
N ALA A 64 -3.14 17.99 2.07
CA ALA A 64 -3.20 17.90 0.61
C ALA A 64 -2.18 16.89 0.06
N ASN A 65 -0.97 16.85 0.62
CA ASN A 65 0.05 15.88 0.23
C ASN A 65 -0.36 14.44 0.58
N GLY A 66 -0.88 14.20 1.80
CA GLY A 66 -1.38 12.88 2.17
C GLY A 66 -2.56 12.42 1.30
N ARG A 67 -3.42 13.36 0.89
CA ARG A 67 -4.57 13.07 0.02
C ARG A 67 -4.19 12.49 -1.35
N LEU A 68 -2.98 12.77 -1.84
CA LEU A 68 -2.48 12.19 -3.11
C LEU A 68 -2.32 10.67 -3.05
N PHE A 69 -2.09 10.13 -1.85
CA PHE A 69 -1.78 8.72 -1.63
C PHE A 69 -2.97 7.85 -1.22
N VAL A 70 -4.15 8.44 -0.98
CA VAL A 70 -5.32 7.71 -0.48
C VAL A 70 -6.40 7.58 -1.55
N THR A 71 -7.20 6.53 -1.47
CA THR A 71 -8.30 6.28 -2.41
C THR A 71 -9.49 5.64 -1.71
N GLY A 72 -10.63 5.58 -2.41
CA GLY A 72 -11.86 4.94 -1.93
C GLY A 72 -12.34 5.48 -0.59
N GLY A 73 -12.96 4.61 0.23
CA GLY A 73 -13.48 5.01 1.54
C GLY A 73 -12.42 5.52 2.52
N PHE A 74 -11.15 5.09 2.38
CA PHE A 74 -10.08 5.61 3.22
C PHE A 74 -9.72 7.07 2.89
N ALA A 75 -9.93 7.53 1.65
CA ALA A 75 -9.78 8.94 1.32
C ALA A 75 -10.79 9.82 2.07
N ASP A 76 -12.03 9.34 2.23
CA ASP A 76 -13.08 10.03 2.98
C ASP A 76 -12.77 10.03 4.49
N GLU A 77 -12.36 8.89 5.04
CA GLU A 77 -11.94 8.76 6.45
C GLU A 77 -10.75 9.68 6.76
N TYR A 78 -9.76 9.72 5.87
CA TYR A 78 -8.61 10.61 6.00
C TYR A 78 -9.03 12.08 6.00
N ALA A 79 -9.90 12.49 5.08
CA ALA A 79 -10.41 13.87 5.02
C ALA A 79 -11.20 14.25 6.28
N GLN A 80 -12.06 13.35 6.77
CA GLN A 80 -12.82 13.57 7.99
C GLN A 80 -11.90 13.70 9.21
N THR A 81 -10.96 12.77 9.36
CA THR A 81 -10.03 12.73 10.50
C THR A 81 -9.14 13.96 10.53
N THR A 82 -8.56 14.34 9.39
CA THR A 82 -7.68 15.51 9.30
C THR A 82 -8.43 16.82 9.49
N SER A 83 -9.68 16.92 9.02
CA SER A 83 -10.53 18.08 9.28
C SER A 83 -10.82 18.25 10.78
N ALA A 84 -11.14 17.16 11.49
CA ALA A 84 -11.38 17.20 12.92
C ALA A 84 -10.11 17.51 13.74
N LEU A 85 -8.95 17.12 13.22
CA LEU A 85 -7.65 17.31 13.87
C LEU A 85 -7.14 18.76 13.80
N LYS A 86 -7.51 19.52 12.77
CA LYS A 86 -6.90 20.83 12.44
C LYS A 86 -6.88 21.80 13.61
N GLU A 87 -8.02 21.98 14.28
CA GLU A 87 -8.15 22.95 15.39
C GLU A 87 -7.17 22.60 16.52
N THR A 88 -7.14 21.33 16.94
CA THR A 88 -6.24 20.84 17.98
C THR A 88 -4.78 20.96 17.54
N ALA A 89 -4.45 20.60 16.30
CA ALA A 89 -3.08 20.71 15.78
C ALA A 89 -2.56 22.14 15.83
N VAL A 90 -3.37 23.13 15.44
CA VAL A 90 -3.01 24.56 15.50
C VAL A 90 -2.92 25.05 16.95
N LYS A 91 -3.91 24.72 17.78
CA LYS A 91 -3.95 25.12 19.19
C LYS A 91 -2.72 24.64 19.97
N GLU A 92 -2.31 23.40 19.72
CA GLU A 92 -1.15 22.79 20.39
C GLU A 92 0.18 23.06 19.68
N GLN A 93 0.16 23.74 18.53
CA GLN A 93 1.32 23.91 17.65
C GLN A 93 2.02 22.57 17.36
N ALA A 94 1.21 21.55 17.06
CA ALA A 94 1.69 20.19 16.93
C ALA A 94 2.42 19.97 15.59
N VAL A 95 3.58 19.30 15.68
CA VAL A 95 4.35 18.81 14.55
C VAL A 95 4.55 17.31 14.73
N VAL A 96 4.19 16.54 13.71
CA VAL A 96 4.36 15.09 13.65
C VAL A 96 5.17 14.74 12.41
N VAL A 97 6.27 14.03 12.61
CA VAL A 97 7.09 13.48 11.53
C VAL A 97 7.05 11.96 11.62
N ALA A 98 6.61 11.31 10.55
CA ALA A 98 6.59 9.87 10.47
C ALA A 98 7.81 9.34 9.71
N GLU A 99 8.45 8.31 10.25
CA GLU A 99 9.55 7.59 9.61
C GLU A 99 9.27 6.09 9.57
N VAL A 100 9.36 5.50 8.39
CA VAL A 100 9.22 4.06 8.20
C VAL A 100 10.57 3.41 8.44
N SER A 101 10.66 2.55 9.47
CA SER A 101 11.89 1.83 9.83
C SER A 101 11.99 0.47 9.13
N ALA A 102 10.85 -0.16 8.85
CA ALA A 102 10.79 -1.40 8.09
C ALA A 102 9.41 -1.58 7.43
N THR A 103 9.39 -2.32 6.33
CA THR A 103 8.17 -2.72 5.62
C THR A 103 8.22 -4.22 5.31
N GLY A 104 7.11 -4.91 5.45
CA GLY A 104 6.96 -6.33 5.11
C GLY A 104 5.68 -6.59 4.33
N VAL A 105 5.70 -7.56 3.42
CA VAL A 105 4.51 -7.99 2.68
C VAL A 105 3.72 -8.96 3.55
N VAL A 106 2.46 -8.65 3.81
CA VAL A 106 1.52 -9.53 4.53
C VAL A 106 0.83 -10.43 3.52
N THR A 107 0.18 -9.83 2.52
CA THR A 107 -0.45 -10.54 1.41
C THR A 107 -0.25 -9.78 0.10
N ALA A 108 -0.34 -10.50 -1.02
CA ALA A 108 -0.35 -9.92 -2.36
C ALA A 108 -1.21 -10.82 -3.24
N ALA A 109 -2.45 -10.41 -3.48
CA ALA A 109 -3.47 -11.21 -4.14
C ALA A 109 -4.36 -10.33 -5.02
N GLY A 110 -4.55 -10.75 -6.27
CA GLY A 110 -5.29 -9.94 -7.25
C GLY A 110 -4.59 -8.59 -7.46
N ASP A 111 -5.37 -7.51 -7.33
CA ASP A 111 -4.90 -6.13 -7.46
C ASP A 111 -4.67 -5.46 -6.09
N GLU A 112 -4.56 -6.26 -5.02
CA GLU A 112 -4.40 -5.78 -3.66
C GLU A 112 -3.09 -6.29 -3.04
N VAL A 113 -2.36 -5.40 -2.38
CA VAL A 113 -1.17 -5.74 -1.59
C VAL A 113 -1.31 -5.17 -0.19
N GLU A 114 -1.23 -6.03 0.81
CA GLU A 114 -1.18 -5.63 2.20
C GLU A 114 0.26 -5.57 2.69
N LEU A 115 0.65 -4.42 3.24
CA LEU A 115 1.99 -4.14 3.71
C LEU A 115 1.96 -3.79 5.19
N LEU A 116 2.75 -4.49 5.99
CA LEU A 116 3.02 -4.14 7.39
C LEU A 116 4.16 -3.12 7.42
N LEU A 117 3.92 -1.97 8.03
CA LEU A 117 4.91 -0.92 8.23
C LEU A 117 5.20 -0.77 9.73
N TYR A 118 6.49 -0.70 10.07
CA TYR A 118 6.97 -0.24 11.36
C TYR A 118 7.27 1.26 11.24
N LEU A 119 6.51 2.07 11.96
CA LEU A 119 6.49 3.52 11.83
C LEU A 119 6.84 4.18 13.16
N ASN A 120 7.88 5.02 13.16
CA ASN A 120 8.14 5.91 14.28
C ASN A 120 7.48 7.26 13.99
N GLN A 121 6.74 7.81 14.95
CA GLN A 121 6.21 9.17 14.88
C GLN A 121 6.87 10.05 15.93
N TYR A 122 7.61 11.04 15.45
CA TYR A 122 8.27 12.06 16.24
C TYR A 122 7.32 13.24 16.44
N ARG A 123 6.88 13.45 17.68
CA ARG A 123 5.86 14.42 18.08
C ARG A 123 6.44 15.54 18.92
N ARG A 124 6.14 16.77 18.52
CA ARG A 124 6.44 17.99 19.28
C ARG A 124 5.18 18.86 19.35
N ASN A 125 4.88 19.40 20.53
CA ASN A 125 3.79 20.37 20.75
C ASN A 125 4.10 21.24 21.98
N VAL A 126 3.36 22.32 22.20
CA VAL A 126 3.61 23.24 23.35
C VAL A 126 3.31 22.62 24.71
N ASN A 127 2.61 21.49 24.73
CA ASN A 127 2.21 20.79 25.95
C ASN A 127 3.21 19.69 26.37
N THR A 128 4.26 19.46 25.58
CA THR A 128 5.24 18.39 25.80
C THR A 128 6.64 18.98 25.95
N ALA A 129 7.35 18.55 27.00
CA ALA A 129 8.78 18.82 27.12
C ALA A 129 9.55 17.95 26.14
N GLY A 130 10.23 18.57 25.17
CA GLY A 130 11.04 17.87 24.17
C GLY A 130 10.22 17.13 23.12
N GLU A 131 10.83 16.11 22.51
CA GLU A 131 10.22 15.28 21.48
C GLU A 131 9.78 13.94 22.06
N LYS A 132 8.54 13.53 21.75
CA LYS A 132 8.03 12.19 22.06
C LYS A 132 8.11 11.33 20.81
N VAL A 133 8.43 10.05 20.98
CA VAL A 133 8.48 9.07 19.89
C VAL A 133 7.44 7.99 20.15
N ASP A 134 6.47 7.87 19.27
CA ASP A 134 5.52 6.76 19.26
C ASP A 134 5.98 5.71 18.24
N GLN A 135 6.03 4.43 18.65
CA GLN A 135 6.39 3.31 17.78
C GLN A 135 5.15 2.55 17.37
N ASN A 136 4.67 2.80 16.17
CA ASN A 136 3.42 2.28 15.64
C ASN A 136 3.68 1.12 14.65
N ARG A 137 2.73 0.19 14.59
CA ARG A 137 2.62 -0.76 13.48
C ARG A 137 1.32 -0.50 12.74
N VAL A 138 1.41 -0.44 11.41
CA VAL A 138 0.25 -0.18 10.55
C VAL A 138 0.26 -1.18 9.41
N VAL A 139 -0.87 -1.82 9.13
CA VAL A 139 -1.10 -2.49 7.85
C VAL A 139 -1.73 -1.51 6.89
N LEU A 140 -1.07 -1.30 5.75
CA LEU A 140 -1.62 -0.57 4.61
C LEU A 140 -2.11 -1.58 3.57
N THR A 141 -3.38 -1.47 3.20
CA THR A 141 -3.92 -2.13 2.02
C THR A 141 -3.77 -1.18 0.84
N MET A 142 -2.99 -1.58 -0.16
CA MET A 142 -2.70 -0.78 -1.34
C MET A 142 -3.33 -1.38 -2.58
N VAL A 143 -3.84 -0.52 -3.46
CA VAL A 143 -4.45 -0.89 -4.75
C VAL A 143 -3.95 0.05 -5.85
N PRO A 144 -3.83 -0.42 -7.11
CA PRO A 144 -3.49 0.43 -8.23
C PRO A 144 -4.70 1.28 -8.66
N VAL A 145 -4.50 2.58 -8.81
CA VAL A 145 -5.47 3.55 -9.29
C VAL A 145 -4.78 4.41 -10.34
N ASP A 146 -5.26 4.35 -11.58
CA ASP A 146 -4.71 5.13 -12.71
C ASP A 146 -3.18 4.96 -12.89
N GLY A 147 -2.66 3.76 -12.60
CA GLY A 147 -1.24 3.44 -12.71
C GLY A 147 -0.40 3.78 -11.47
N GLU A 148 -0.99 4.32 -10.41
CA GLU A 148 -0.33 4.64 -9.15
C GLU A 148 -0.85 3.75 -8.01
N TRP A 149 0.04 3.29 -7.12
CA TRP A 149 -0.37 2.54 -5.94
C TRP A 149 -0.83 3.49 -4.84
N LYS A 150 -2.09 3.35 -4.41
CA LYS A 150 -2.73 4.17 -3.37
C LYS A 150 -3.22 3.33 -2.22
N VAL A 151 -3.28 3.94 -1.04
CA VAL A 151 -3.78 3.34 0.20
C VAL A 151 -5.30 3.35 0.17
N ALA A 152 -5.90 2.16 0.13
CA ALA A 152 -7.34 1.96 0.21
C ALA A 152 -7.83 1.69 1.63
N LYS A 153 -6.92 1.33 2.54
CA LYS A 153 -7.19 1.10 3.98
C LYS A 153 -5.90 1.21 4.78
N ALA A 154 -5.99 1.72 6.00
CA ALA A 154 -4.94 1.64 7.01
C ALA A 154 -5.50 1.10 8.33
N ALA A 155 -4.80 0.16 8.97
CA ALA A 155 -5.20 -0.41 10.25
C ALA A 155 -4.01 -0.44 11.22
N ALA A 156 -4.20 0.06 12.44
CA ALA A 156 -3.23 -0.09 13.53
C ALA A 156 -3.29 -1.50 14.12
N ILE A 157 -2.15 -1.97 14.65
CA ILE A 157 -1.96 -3.34 15.19
C ILE A 157 -1.29 -3.29 16.56
#